data_AF-A0A4Q2T9A2-F1
#
_entry.id   AF-A0A4Q2T9A2-F1
#
_cell.length_a   1.000
_cell.length_b   1.000
_cell.length_c   1.000
_cell.angle_alpha   90.00
_cell.angle_beta   90.00
_cell.angle_gamma   90.00
#
_symmetry.space_group_name_H-M   'P 1'
#
loop_
_entity.id
_entity.type
_entity.pdbx_description
1 polymer ?
#
loop_
_entity_poly.entity_id
_entity_poly.type
_entity_poly.pdbx_seq_one_letter_code
_entity_poly.pdbx_strand_id
1 'polypeptide(L)'
;MTPLGMVVAGLVLVVVDFRYNGLDLVPDLVGWAVVLGGLVKLLTRSRWFTAAAIAASGGIAIGLPLLVAESGRLLSAVESVVMVIVVFGTCSGIRDVAAGDRTRHQADLIRWTCLVLTSVALAVGLFVEPTVVTGSAGLVVVVAVLAVLAYVAWLFVFLWTNRDDPALGASGPASRPDPAV
;
A
#
# COMPACT_ATOMS: atom_id res chain seq x y z
N MET A 1 18.04 4.61 -0.86
CA MET A 1 16.78 4.48 -0.08
C MET A 1 16.69 3.07 0.47
N THR A 2 16.20 2.91 1.70
CA THR A 2 15.93 1.59 2.27
C THR A 2 14.81 0.90 1.48
N PRO A 3 14.73 -0.45 1.47
CA PRO A 3 13.70 -1.17 0.74
C PRO A 3 12.28 -0.71 1.09
N LEU A 4 11.99 -0.57 2.38
CA LEU A 4 10.69 -0.11 2.86
C LEU A 4 10.44 1.36 2.52
N GLY A 5 11.47 2.20 2.54
CA GLY A 5 11.37 3.59 2.09
C GLY A 5 10.97 3.71 0.61
N MET A 6 11.41 2.77 -0.24
CA MET A 6 10.93 2.69 -1.63
C MET A 6 9.45 2.29 -1.67
N VAL A 7 9.03 1.29 -0.89
CA VAL A 7 7.61 0.89 -0.82
C VAL A 7 6.72 2.07 -0.41
N VAL A 8 7.10 2.83 0.62
CA VAL A 8 6.35 4.03 1.04
C VAL A 8 6.28 5.06 -0.08
N ALA A 9 7.41 5.40 -0.69
CA ALA A 9 7.45 6.40 -1.75
C ALA A 9 6.57 5.99 -2.95
N GLY A 10 6.62 4.72 -3.34
CA GLY A 10 5.79 4.19 -4.41
C GLY A 10 4.30 4.19 -4.07
N LEU A 11 3.92 3.78 -2.86
CA LEU A 11 2.51 3.81 -2.42
C LEU A 11 1.97 5.24 -2.31
N VAL A 12 2.79 6.22 -1.89
CA VAL A 12 2.41 7.63 -1.92
C VAL A 12 2.12 8.07 -3.35
N LEU A 13 2.94 7.69 -4.32
CA LEU A 13 2.68 8.03 -5.73
C LEU A 13 1.37 7.42 -6.24
N VAL A 14 1.08 6.16 -5.91
CA VAL A 14 -0.18 5.49 -6.30
C VAL A 14 -1.40 6.11 -5.60
N VAL A 15 -1.27 6.49 -4.33
CA VAL A 15 -2.42 7.02 -3.57
C VAL A 15 -2.75 8.46 -3.96
N VAL A 16 -1.76 9.24 -4.38
CA VAL A 16 -1.96 10.68 -4.64
C VAL A 16 -2.64 10.94 -5.99
N ASP A 17 -2.89 9.92 -6.85
CA ASP A 17 -3.70 9.95 -8.10
C ASP A 17 -3.74 11.38 -8.68
N PHE A 18 -2.63 11.80 -9.28
CA PHE A 18 -2.49 13.12 -9.91
C PHE A 18 -3.17 13.16 -11.28
N ARG A 19 -4.49 13.34 -11.31
CA ARG A 19 -5.26 13.52 -12.55
C ARG A 19 -4.85 14.81 -13.27
N TYR A 20 -3.91 14.73 -14.21
CA TYR A 20 -3.62 15.84 -15.12
C TYR A 20 -4.35 15.62 -16.46
N ASN A 21 -5.32 16.48 -16.77
CA ASN A 21 -6.15 16.39 -17.98
C ASN A 21 -6.88 15.03 -18.15
N GLY A 22 -7.26 14.38 -17.05
CA GLY A 22 -7.97 13.09 -17.07
C GLY A 22 -7.08 11.86 -17.33
N LEU A 23 -5.76 12.04 -17.44
CA LEU A 23 -4.78 10.95 -17.52
C LEU A 23 -4.00 10.89 -16.21
N ASP A 24 -4.24 9.85 -15.40
CA ASP A 24 -3.57 9.67 -14.10
C ASP A 24 -2.48 8.59 -14.08
N LEU A 25 -2.13 8.09 -15.25
CA LEU A 25 -1.52 6.76 -15.30
C LEU A 25 -0.01 6.70 -15.18
N VAL A 26 0.67 7.82 -15.44
CA VAL A 26 2.13 7.85 -15.36
C VAL A 26 2.59 7.79 -13.90
N PRO A 27 2.04 8.60 -12.97
CA PRO A 27 2.35 8.47 -11.55
C PRO A 27 2.09 7.07 -10.99
N ASP A 28 1.00 6.42 -11.38
CA ASP A 28 0.64 5.08 -10.88
C ASP A 28 1.61 3.99 -11.34
N LEU A 29 1.93 3.94 -12.64
CA LEU A 29 2.88 2.96 -13.17
C LEU A 29 4.26 3.13 -12.53
N VAL A 30 4.69 4.38 -12.33
CA VAL A 30 5.94 4.69 -11.62
C VAL A 30 5.84 4.29 -10.15
N GLY A 31 4.72 4.58 -9.50
CA GLY A 31 4.45 4.20 -8.11
C GLY A 31 4.55 2.69 -7.90
N TRP A 32 3.85 1.90 -8.72
CA TRP A 32 3.92 0.45 -8.70
C TRP A 32 5.32 -0.11 -8.99
N ALA A 33 6.06 0.49 -9.94
CA ALA A 33 7.43 0.10 -10.22
C ALA A 33 8.38 0.38 -9.03
N VAL A 34 8.19 1.50 -8.34
CA VAL A 34 8.97 1.86 -7.14
C VAL A 34 8.62 0.92 -5.98
N VAL A 35 7.33 0.59 -5.77
CA VAL A 35 6.88 -0.42 -4.79
C VAL A 35 7.54 -1.76 -5.08
N LEU A 36 7.47 -2.23 -6.33
CA LEU A 36 8.05 -3.49 -6.76
C LEU A 36 9.57 -3.51 -6.52
N GLY A 37 10.28 -2.44 -6.86
CA GLY A 37 11.72 -2.31 -6.61
C GLY A 37 12.09 -2.39 -5.13
N GLY A 38 11.24 -1.87 -4.24
CA GLY A 38 11.37 -2.04 -2.79
C GLY A 38 11.13 -3.48 -2.34
N LEU A 39 10.04 -4.11 -2.80
CA LEU A 39 9.66 -5.47 -2.44
C LEU A 39 10.62 -6.53 -2.97
N VAL A 40 11.20 -6.35 -4.16
CA VAL A 40 12.21 -7.26 -4.73
C VAL A 40 13.41 -7.42 -3.81
N LYS A 41 13.82 -6.34 -3.13
CA LYS A 41 14.91 -6.37 -2.14
C LYS A 41 14.55 -7.10 -0.84
N LEU A 42 13.27 -7.37 -0.61
CA LEU A 42 12.72 -8.04 0.57
C LEU A 42 12.31 -9.50 0.33
N LEU A 43 12.36 -10.00 -0.92
CA LEU A 43 11.86 -11.33 -1.29
C LEU A 43 12.45 -12.48 -0.48
N THR A 44 13.72 -12.37 -0.09
CA THR A 44 14.42 -13.42 0.67
C THR A 44 14.08 -13.42 2.15
N ARG A 45 13.33 -12.42 2.63
CA ARG A 45 13.04 -12.22 4.06
C ARG A 45 11.74 -12.91 4.50
N SER A 46 10.70 -12.90 3.67
CA SER A 46 9.44 -13.62 3.92
C SER A 46 8.69 -13.88 2.60
N ARG A 47 7.94 -14.98 2.56
CA ARG A 47 7.08 -15.35 1.42
C ARG A 47 5.97 -14.32 1.18
N TRP A 48 5.57 -13.58 2.20
CA TRP A 48 4.56 -12.53 2.07
C TRP A 48 5.04 -11.33 1.25
N PHE A 49 6.34 -11.02 1.28
CA PHE A 49 6.91 -10.00 0.38
C PHE A 49 6.87 -10.45 -1.08
N THR A 50 7.02 -11.75 -1.34
CA THR A 50 6.83 -12.31 -2.69
C THR A 50 5.40 -12.16 -3.17
N ALA A 51 4.42 -12.49 -2.33
CA ALA A 51 3.00 -12.28 -2.66
C ALA A 51 2.70 -10.81 -2.97
N ALA A 52 3.21 -9.88 -2.14
CA ALA A 52 3.09 -8.45 -2.39
C ALA A 52 3.78 -8.02 -3.70
N ALA A 53 4.98 -8.55 -4.01
CA ALA A 53 5.69 -8.23 -5.24
C ALA A 53 4.93 -8.71 -6.49
N ILE A 54 4.37 -9.91 -6.45
CA ILE A 54 3.53 -10.44 -7.53
C ILE A 54 2.30 -9.53 -7.72
N ALA A 55 1.63 -9.13 -6.65
CA ALA A 55 0.49 -8.21 -6.74
C ALA A 55 0.90 -6.84 -7.30
N ALA A 56 2.01 -6.25 -6.84
CA ALA A 56 2.53 -4.99 -7.38
C ALA A 56 2.85 -5.09 -8.88
N SER A 57 3.40 -6.22 -9.34
CA SER A 57 3.59 -6.46 -10.78
C SER A 57 2.27 -6.53 -11.54
N GLY A 58 1.22 -7.08 -10.92
CA GLY A 58 -0.15 -7.03 -11.42
C GLY A 58 -0.67 -5.60 -11.55
N GLY A 59 -0.39 -4.73 -10.58
CA GLY A 59 -0.71 -3.30 -10.64
C GLY A 59 -0.13 -2.61 -11.89
N ILE A 60 1.14 -2.89 -12.22
CA ILE A 60 1.77 -2.41 -13.46
C ILE A 60 1.05 -2.95 -14.69
N ALA A 61 0.78 -4.26 -14.72
CA ALA A 61 0.13 -4.91 -15.85
C ALA A 61 -1.30 -4.38 -16.09
N ILE A 62 -2.03 -4.08 -15.03
CA ILE A 62 -3.39 -3.50 -15.06
C ILE A 62 -3.36 -2.02 -15.46
N GLY A 63 -2.33 -1.28 -15.02
CA GLY A 63 -2.14 0.12 -15.40
C GLY A 63 -1.92 0.29 -16.92
N LEU A 64 -1.28 -0.66 -17.61
CA LEU A 64 -1.01 -0.50 -19.04
C LEU A 64 -2.28 -0.34 -19.92
N PRO A 65 -3.31 -1.21 -19.82
CA PRO A 65 -4.57 -1.02 -20.54
C PRO A 65 -5.34 0.25 -20.17
N LEU A 66 -5.23 0.70 -18.92
CA LEU A 66 -5.88 1.92 -18.45
C LEU A 66 -5.31 3.19 -19.15
N LEU A 67 -4.14 3.11 -19.80
CA LEU A 67 -3.59 4.22 -20.59
C LEU A 67 -4.45 4.53 -21.82
N VAL A 68 -5.24 3.56 -22.27
CA VAL A 68 -6.00 3.63 -23.53
C VAL A 68 -7.50 3.40 -23.35
N ALA A 69 -7.94 2.89 -22.20
CA ALA A 69 -9.33 2.52 -21.93
C ALA A 69 -9.89 3.21 -20.67
N GLU A 70 -11.17 3.60 -20.72
CA GLU A 70 -11.87 4.13 -19.55
C GLU A 70 -11.97 3.09 -18.42
N SER A 71 -11.74 3.54 -17.19
CA SER A 71 -11.82 2.70 -16.00
C SER A 71 -13.27 2.30 -15.69
N GLY A 72 -13.64 1.06 -16.02
CA GLY A 72 -14.92 0.47 -15.59
C GLY A 72 -14.90 0.03 -14.12
N ARG A 73 -16.08 -0.14 -13.52
CA ARG A 73 -16.23 -0.55 -12.09
C ARG A 73 -15.43 -1.81 -11.72
N LEU A 74 -15.39 -2.80 -12.62
CA LEU A 74 -14.63 -4.03 -12.41
C LEU A 74 -13.13 -3.76 -12.28
N LEU A 75 -12.60 -2.82 -13.07
CA LEU A 75 -11.19 -2.50 -13.09
C LEU A 75 -10.77 -1.81 -11.78
N SER A 76 -11.57 -0.85 -11.31
CA SER A 76 -11.39 -0.23 -9.99
C SER A 76 -11.48 -1.24 -8.84
N ALA A 77 -12.36 -2.25 -8.95
CA ALA A 77 -12.45 -3.32 -7.96
C ALA A 77 -11.20 -4.21 -7.97
N VAL A 78 -10.69 -4.58 -9.16
CA VAL A 78 -9.44 -5.35 -9.29
C VAL A 78 -8.25 -4.56 -8.73
N GLU A 79 -8.16 -3.27 -9.04
CA GLU A 79 -7.11 -2.40 -8.50
C GLU A 79 -7.16 -2.31 -6.97
N SER A 80 -8.36 -2.19 -6.40
CA SER A 80 -8.58 -2.22 -4.95
C SER A 80 -8.08 -3.55 -4.34
N VAL A 81 -8.34 -4.68 -5.00
CA VAL A 81 -7.85 -5.99 -4.57
C VAL A 81 -6.32 -6.07 -4.64
N VAL A 82 -5.71 -5.57 -5.72
CA VAL A 82 -4.24 -5.51 -5.84
C VAL A 82 -3.63 -4.70 -4.70
N MET A 83 -4.17 -3.53 -4.40
CA MET A 83 -3.73 -2.69 -3.29
C MET A 83 -3.82 -3.44 -1.95
N VAL A 84 -4.93 -4.13 -1.69
CA VAL A 84 -5.08 -4.96 -0.48
C VAL A 84 -4.01 -6.04 -0.40
N ILE A 85 -3.74 -6.77 -1.48
CA ILE A 85 -2.74 -7.85 -1.46
C ILE A 85 -1.35 -7.27 -1.19
N VAL A 86 -1.02 -6.11 -1.77
CA VAL A 86 0.27 -5.44 -1.55
C VAL A 86 0.40 -5.00 -0.10
N VAL A 87 -0.58 -4.30 0.46
CA VAL A 87 -0.53 -3.81 1.84
C VAL A 87 -0.56 -4.97 2.83
N PHE A 88 -1.42 -5.96 2.62
CA PHE A 88 -1.54 -7.13 3.46
C PHE A 88 -0.27 -7.99 3.44
N GLY A 89 0.30 -8.24 2.24
CA GLY A 89 1.55 -8.98 2.08
C GLY A 89 2.75 -8.24 2.67
N THR A 90 2.83 -6.92 2.50
CA THR A 90 3.88 -6.10 3.12
C THR A 90 3.80 -6.16 4.64
N CYS A 91 2.61 -5.96 5.22
CA CYS A 91 2.44 -5.99 6.68
C CYS A 91 2.66 -7.40 7.25
N SER A 92 2.22 -8.45 6.57
CA SER A 92 2.47 -9.84 6.98
C SER A 92 3.96 -10.18 6.92
N GLY A 93 4.67 -9.70 5.89
CA GLY A 93 6.12 -9.84 5.78
C GLY A 93 6.86 -9.14 6.92
N ILE A 94 6.44 -7.90 7.27
CA ILE A 94 7.00 -7.17 8.42
C ILE A 94 6.72 -7.93 9.72
N ARG A 95 5.52 -8.44 9.93
CA ARG A 95 5.15 -9.23 11.12
C ARG A 95 6.05 -10.46 11.28
N ASP A 96 6.38 -11.16 10.19
CA ASP A 96 7.22 -12.35 10.23
C ASP A 96 8.66 -12.04 10.67
N VAL A 97 9.21 -10.91 10.22
CA VAL A 97 10.66 -10.63 10.33
C VAL A 97 11.01 -9.62 11.41
N ALA A 98 10.06 -8.76 11.80
CA ALA A 98 10.29 -7.75 12.84
C ALA A 98 10.67 -8.41 14.16
N ALA A 99 11.64 -7.83 14.88
CA ALA A 99 12.07 -8.36 16.17
C ALA A 99 11.14 -7.94 17.32
N GLY A 100 10.53 -6.76 17.25
CA GLY A 100 9.74 -6.18 18.34
C GLY A 100 8.25 -6.55 18.30
N ASP A 101 7.69 -6.97 19.43
CA ASP A 101 6.28 -7.32 19.58
C ASP A 101 5.33 -6.19 19.21
N ARG A 102 5.70 -4.94 19.52
CA ARG A 102 4.92 -3.75 19.15
C ARG A 102 4.79 -3.61 17.63
N THR A 103 5.89 -3.77 16.88
CA THR A 103 5.88 -3.68 15.42
C THR A 103 5.05 -4.80 14.81
N ARG A 104 5.18 -6.03 15.32
CA ARG A 104 4.38 -7.18 14.90
C ARG A 104 2.88 -6.95 15.13
N HIS A 105 2.53 -6.44 16.30
CA HIS A 105 1.14 -6.14 16.66
C HIS A 105 0.55 -5.02 15.80
N GLN A 106 1.30 -3.94 15.58
CA GLN A 106 0.84 -2.85 14.70
C GLN A 106 0.66 -3.31 13.25
N ALA A 107 1.59 -4.11 12.72
CA ALA A 107 1.45 -4.70 11.38
C ALA A 107 0.17 -5.56 11.27
N ASP A 108 -0.16 -6.29 12.34
CA ASP A 108 -1.37 -7.11 12.40
C ASP A 108 -2.65 -6.28 12.41
N LEU A 109 -2.68 -5.19 13.17
CA LEU A 109 -3.84 -4.30 13.19
C LEU A 109 -4.04 -3.61 11.83
N ILE A 110 -2.96 -3.13 11.20
CA ILE A 110 -3.02 -2.45 9.91
C ILE A 110 -3.55 -3.40 8.82
N ARG A 111 -3.03 -4.64 8.73
CA ARG A 111 -3.48 -5.58 7.67
C ARG A 111 -4.96 -5.93 7.78
N TRP A 112 -5.48 -6.13 8.99
CA TRP A 112 -6.89 -6.45 9.19
C TRP A 112 -7.79 -5.25 8.96
N THR A 113 -7.35 -4.07 9.40
CA THR A 113 -8.07 -2.82 9.14
C THR A 113 -8.16 -2.55 7.64
N CYS A 114 -7.08 -2.79 6.88
CA CYS A 114 -7.08 -2.71 5.41
C CYS A 114 -8.16 -3.60 4.81
N LEU A 115 -8.18 -4.86 5.22
CA LEU A 115 -9.10 -5.85 4.68
C LEU A 115 -10.55 -5.45 4.96
N VAL A 116 -10.85 -5.04 6.20
CA VAL A 116 -12.19 -4.59 6.59
C VAL A 116 -12.60 -3.36 5.80
N LEU A 117 -11.75 -2.33 5.71
CA LEU A 117 -12.07 -1.11 4.97
C LEU A 117 -12.34 -1.39 3.50
N THR A 118 -11.50 -2.20 2.84
CA THR A 118 -11.71 -2.54 1.43
C THR A 118 -12.93 -3.43 1.22
N SER A 119 -13.17 -4.42 2.09
CA SER A 119 -14.38 -5.25 2.00
C SER A 119 -15.66 -4.42 2.16
N VAL A 120 -15.68 -3.47 3.12
CA VAL A 120 -16.80 -2.53 3.29
C VAL A 120 -16.93 -1.63 2.06
N ALA A 121 -15.84 -1.06 1.56
CA ALA A 121 -15.87 -0.19 0.37
C ALA A 121 -16.40 -0.94 -0.87
N LEU A 122 -15.95 -2.17 -1.11
CA LEU A 122 -16.44 -3.01 -2.20
C LEU A 122 -17.92 -3.35 -2.03
N ALA A 123 -18.36 -3.74 -0.83
CA ALA A 123 -19.76 -4.00 -0.56
C ALA A 123 -20.63 -2.75 -0.81
N VAL A 124 -20.23 -1.60 -0.28
CA VAL A 124 -20.91 -0.32 -0.51
C VAL A 124 -20.98 -0.01 -2.01
N GLY A 125 -19.88 -0.16 -2.76
CA GLY A 125 -19.85 0.09 -4.20
C GLY A 125 -20.72 -0.86 -5.04
N LEU A 126 -21.03 -2.06 -4.52
CA LEU A 126 -21.90 -3.04 -5.19
C LEU A 126 -23.39 -2.79 -4.91
N PHE A 127 -23.74 -2.26 -3.73
CA PHE A 127 -25.13 -2.16 -3.28
C PHE A 127 -25.69 -0.73 -3.26
N VAL A 128 -24.84 0.30 -3.27
CA VAL A 128 -25.27 1.69 -3.19
C VAL A 128 -25.24 2.32 -4.59
N GLU A 129 -26.41 2.70 -5.11
CA GLU A 129 -26.49 3.46 -6.36
C GLU A 129 -25.95 4.89 -6.18
N PRO A 130 -25.24 5.43 -7.18
CA PRO A 130 -24.54 6.72 -7.07
C PRO A 130 -25.47 7.95 -7.02
N THR A 131 -26.80 7.78 -7.03
CA THR A 131 -27.73 8.83 -7.42
C THR A 131 -28.29 9.71 -6.31
N VAL A 132 -28.03 9.47 -5.01
CA VAL A 132 -28.56 10.37 -3.97
C VAL A 132 -27.65 10.48 -2.74
N VAL A 133 -26.62 11.32 -2.80
CA VAL A 133 -25.94 11.82 -1.59
C VAL A 133 -26.67 13.08 -1.11
N THR A 134 -27.85 12.91 -0.50
CA THR A 134 -28.54 14.00 0.20
C THR A 134 -28.74 13.66 1.67
N GLY A 135 -28.69 14.67 2.55
CA GLY A 135 -28.89 14.50 3.99
C GLY A 135 -27.82 13.65 4.69
N SER A 136 -28.27 12.72 5.54
CA SER A 136 -27.40 11.87 6.38
C SER A 136 -26.47 10.95 5.60
N ALA A 137 -26.82 10.59 4.36
CA ALA A 137 -25.94 9.80 3.48
C ALA A 137 -24.62 10.54 3.17
N GLY A 138 -24.67 11.87 3.04
CA GLY A 138 -23.46 12.68 2.84
C GLY A 138 -22.49 12.62 4.00
N LEU A 139 -23.00 12.63 5.24
CA LEU A 139 -22.17 12.49 6.43
C LEU A 139 -21.45 11.13 6.46
N VAL A 140 -22.14 10.05 6.09
CA VAL A 140 -21.54 8.70 6.04
C VAL A 140 -20.40 8.64 5.04
N VAL A 141 -20.57 9.21 3.84
CA VAL A 141 -19.50 9.29 2.83
C VAL A 141 -18.31 10.08 3.36
N VAL A 142 -18.54 11.25 3.97
CA VAL A 142 -17.46 12.07 4.54
C VAL A 142 -16.70 11.31 5.62
N VAL A 143 -17.41 10.65 6.55
CA VAL A 143 -16.79 9.85 7.61
C VAL A 143 -15.98 8.68 7.03
N ALA A 144 -16.50 8.00 6.01
CA ALA A 144 -15.79 6.92 5.33
C ALA A 144 -14.49 7.41 4.66
N VAL A 145 -14.54 8.55 3.97
CA VAL A 145 -13.36 9.17 3.36
C VAL A 145 -12.32 9.54 4.42
N LEU A 146 -12.75 10.19 5.51
CA LEU A 146 -11.84 10.54 6.62
C LEU A 146 -11.22 9.30 7.27
N ALA A 147 -11.98 8.20 7.43
CA ALA A 147 -11.46 6.95 7.96
C ALA A 147 -10.40 6.33 7.05
N VAL A 148 -10.62 6.35 5.72
CA VAL A 148 -9.64 5.88 4.73
C VAL A 148 -8.37 6.75 4.77
N LEU A 149 -8.51 8.08 4.81
CA LEU A 149 -7.35 8.98 4.91
C LEU A 149 -6.55 8.78 6.21
N ALA A 150 -7.23 8.63 7.34
CA ALA A 150 -6.60 8.33 8.62
C ALA A 150 -5.85 6.98 8.58
N TYR A 151 -6.45 5.97 7.96
CA TYR A 151 -5.82 4.67 7.74
C TYR A 151 -4.57 4.77 6.87
N VAL A 152 -4.64 5.47 5.73
CA VAL A 152 -3.49 5.69 4.82
C VAL A 152 -2.36 6.41 5.54
N ALA A 153 -2.67 7.49 6.28
CA ALA A 153 -1.67 8.21 7.06
C ALA A 153 -1.02 7.31 8.12
N TRP A 154 -1.82 6.49 8.81
CA TRP A 154 -1.30 5.53 9.78
C TRP A 154 -0.38 4.48 9.15
N LEU A 155 -0.76 3.91 7.99
CA LEU A 155 0.06 3.00 7.21
C LEU A 155 1.40 3.63 6.84
N PHE A 156 1.40 4.86 6.31
CA PHE A 156 2.62 5.54 5.91
C PHE A 156 3.53 5.87 7.10
N VAL A 157 2.97 6.35 8.21
CA VAL A 157 3.74 6.59 9.43
C VAL A 157 4.35 5.28 9.94
N PHE A 158 3.59 4.19 9.95
CA PHE A 158 4.07 2.88 10.37
C PHE A 158 5.24 2.39 9.49
N LEU A 159 5.05 2.38 8.17
CA LEU A 159 6.10 1.95 7.25
C LEU A 159 7.32 2.86 7.32
N TRP A 160 7.14 4.18 7.40
CA TRP A 160 8.26 5.12 7.50
C TRP A 160 9.07 4.93 8.79
N THR A 161 8.38 4.75 9.92
CA THR A 161 9.03 4.58 11.23
C THR A 161 9.87 3.30 11.30
N ASN A 162 9.46 2.24 10.58
CA ASN A 162 10.17 0.95 10.58
C ASN A 162 11.15 0.80 9.41
N ARG A 163 11.36 1.83 8.58
CA ARG A 163 12.18 1.70 7.36
C ARG A 163 13.66 1.46 7.60
N ASP A 164 14.13 1.82 8.80
CA ASP A 164 15.53 1.74 9.22
C ASP A 164 15.80 0.47 10.05
N ASP A 165 14.81 -0.43 10.17
CA ASP A 165 14.98 -1.72 10.84
C ASP A 165 15.92 -2.63 10.01
N PRO A 166 17.05 -3.11 10.59
CA PRO A 166 17.98 -4.00 9.89
C PRO A 166 17.36 -5.32 9.45
N ALA A 167 16.32 -5.81 10.15
CA ALA A 167 15.58 -7.01 9.73
C ALA A 167 14.87 -6.81 8.37
N LEU A 168 14.54 -5.56 8.05
CA LEU A 168 13.89 -5.13 6.80
C LEU A 168 14.90 -4.65 5.74
N GLY A 169 16.17 -5.06 5.86
CA GLY A 169 17.18 -4.79 4.84
C GLY A 169 17.63 -3.34 4.79
N ALA A 170 17.41 -2.56 5.86
CA ALA A 170 18.19 -1.36 6.07
C ALA A 170 19.66 -1.77 6.12
N SER A 171 20.50 -1.15 5.29
CA SER A 171 21.94 -1.27 5.43
C SER A 171 22.25 -0.69 6.80
N GLY A 172 22.39 -1.57 7.80
CA GLY A 172 22.89 -1.16 9.11
C GLY A 172 24.16 -0.34 8.90
N PRO A 173 24.47 0.64 9.77
CA PRO A 173 25.73 1.37 9.69
C PRO A 173 26.81 0.32 9.65
N ALA A 174 27.39 0.13 8.45
CA ALA A 174 28.27 -0.98 8.16
C ALA A 174 29.32 -0.96 9.24
N SER A 175 29.25 -1.94 10.16
CA SER A 175 30.27 -2.28 11.16
C SER A 175 31.31 -1.19 11.24
N ARG A 176 30.94 -0.03 11.82
CA ARG A 176 31.87 1.09 11.91
C ARG A 176 32.97 0.47 12.77
N PRO A 177 34.18 0.23 12.23
CA PRO A 177 35.20 -0.45 13.00
C PRO A 177 35.33 0.35 14.28
N ASP A 178 35.16 -0.32 15.43
CA ASP A 178 35.37 0.34 16.71
C ASP A 178 36.72 1.05 16.62
N PRO A 179 36.80 2.35 16.94
CA PRO A 179 38.07 3.04 16.93
C PRO A 179 38.99 2.24 17.86
N ALA A 180 40.04 1.64 17.29
CA ALA A 180 41.02 0.92 18.07
C ALA A 180 41.55 1.89 19.13
N VAL A 181 41.30 1.54 20.40
CA VAL A 181 41.80 2.26 21.59
C VAL A 181 43.29 1.99 21.73
#